data_AF-A0A7U9SNE1-F1
#
_entry.id   AF-A0A7U9SNE1-F1
#
_cell.length_a   1.000
_cell.length_b   1.000
_cell.length_c   1.000
_cell.angle_alpha   90.00
_cell.angle_beta   90.00
_cell.angle_gamma   90.00
#
_symmetry.space_group_name_H-M   'P 1'
#
loop_
_entity.id
_entity.type
_entity.pdbx_description
1 polymer ?
#
loop_
_entity_poly.entity_id
_entity_poly.type
_entity_poly.pdbx_seq_one_letter_code
_entity_poly.pdbx_strand_id
1 'polypeptide(L)'
;MMLYLPTHFLTNTKRKEVLEYKKRNSKQCDYISEDFTITIKVVDDFKLELSRIIRNDYDSKIDLTVLRKKKVDWTNCDNAKVNNVKRKIKAVMNGIDDNDEDYIDIVNTYMESYVIGIELMEKLRKDQVDLYEQIIGLETTYKRRVEIKTKTNTDSSINQKLFTEILDEFQNVLEKEFPYLPSASIGELKDDMISSWLADCSMQFRSR
;
A
#
# COMPACT_ATOMS: atom_id res chain seq x y z
N MET A 1 32.22 -4.73 -12.14
CA MET A 1 32.40 -3.98 -10.87
C MET A 1 32.17 -2.49 -11.18
N MET A 2 30.94 -2.00 -11.08
CA MET A 2 30.64 -0.57 -11.25
C MET A 2 31.09 0.15 -9.98
N LEU A 3 32.18 0.90 -10.07
CA LEU A 3 32.64 1.79 -9.01
C LEU A 3 31.64 2.93 -8.88
N TYR A 4 30.79 2.88 -7.86
CA TYR A 4 30.00 4.04 -7.42
C TYR A 4 30.98 5.09 -6.90
N LEU A 5 31.37 6.03 -7.77
CA LEU A 5 32.01 7.25 -7.31
C LEU A 5 30.98 8.02 -6.47
N PRO A 6 31.30 8.41 -5.22
CA PRO A 6 30.40 9.19 -4.39
C PRO A 6 29.98 10.45 -5.16
N THR A 7 28.68 10.72 -5.23
CA THR A 7 28.10 11.89 -5.93
C THR A 7 28.76 13.21 -5.53
N HIS A 8 29.21 13.32 -4.28
CA HIS A 8 29.97 14.45 -3.75
C HIS A 8 31.33 14.70 -4.43
N PHE A 9 31.98 13.65 -4.94
CA PHE A 9 33.25 13.77 -5.68
C PHE A 9 33.03 14.34 -7.08
N LEU A 10 31.97 13.89 -7.76
CA LEU A 10 31.60 14.34 -9.11
C LEU A 10 31.16 15.81 -9.10
N THR A 11 30.37 16.23 -8.12
CA THR A 11 29.89 17.62 -8.00
C THR A 11 31.03 18.60 -7.75
N ASN A 12 31.99 18.26 -6.90
CA ASN A 12 33.16 19.10 -6.64
C ASN A 12 34.09 19.20 -7.84
N THR A 13 34.28 18.11 -8.58
CA THR A 13 35.07 18.11 -9.82
C THR A 13 34.41 19.03 -10.85
N LYS A 14 33.10 18.88 -11.06
CA LYS A 14 32.37 19.70 -12.03
C LYS A 14 32.33 21.18 -11.64
N ARG A 15 32.22 21.48 -10.34
CA ARG A 15 32.29 22.85 -9.84
C ARG A 15 33.62 23.51 -10.17
N LYS A 16 34.74 22.81 -9.99
CA LYS A 16 36.07 23.31 -10.34
C LYS A 16 36.21 23.58 -11.84
N GLU A 17 35.73 22.67 -12.69
CA GLU A 17 35.73 22.88 -14.15
C GLU A 17 34.98 24.15 -14.56
N VAL A 18 33.80 24.39 -13.99
CA VAL A 18 32.99 25.58 -14.27
C VAL A 18 33.70 26.85 -13.80
N LEU A 19 34.33 26.84 -12.61
CA LEU A 19 35.10 27.97 -12.11
C LEU A 19 36.34 28.25 -12.97
N GLU A 20 37.03 27.22 -13.46
CA GLU A 20 38.15 27.38 -14.39
C GLU A 20 37.71 27.95 -15.73
N TYR A 21 36.57 27.51 -16.26
CA TYR A 21 36.00 28.06 -17.49
C TYR A 21 35.59 29.53 -17.31
N LYS A 22 34.95 29.87 -16.18
CA LYS A 22 34.57 31.24 -15.82
C LYS A 22 35.80 32.16 -15.78
N LYS A 23 36.91 31.72 -15.18
CA LYS A 23 38.17 32.50 -15.15
C LYS A 23 38.68 32.83 -16.56
N ARG A 24 38.50 31.93 -17.52
CA ARG A 24 38.93 32.12 -18.91
C ARG A 24 37.92 32.92 -19.75
N ASN A 25 36.66 33.00 -19.34
CA ASN A 25 35.55 33.60 -20.09
C ASN A 25 34.68 34.55 -19.24
N SER A 26 35.31 35.49 -18.50
CA SER A 26 34.62 36.24 -17.44
C SER A 26 33.39 37.03 -17.91
N LYS A 27 33.44 37.64 -19.11
CA LYS A 27 32.30 38.39 -19.69
C LYS A 27 31.10 37.51 -20.07
N GLN A 28 31.32 36.21 -20.29
CA GLN A 28 30.26 35.27 -20.68
C GLN A 28 29.66 34.52 -19.48
N CYS A 29 30.29 34.62 -18.31
CA CYS A 29 29.94 33.85 -17.11
C CYS A 29 29.83 34.75 -15.88
N ASP A 30 29.55 36.04 -16.06
CA ASP A 30 29.38 37.04 -15.00
C ASP A 30 28.18 36.73 -14.09
N TYR A 31 27.14 36.10 -14.63
CA TYR A 31 25.95 35.64 -13.90
C TYR A 31 26.20 34.42 -12.99
N ILE A 32 27.37 33.78 -13.06
CA ILE A 32 27.68 32.59 -12.26
C ILE A 32 28.42 33.01 -11.00
N SER A 33 27.83 32.84 -9.82
CA SER A 33 28.51 33.12 -8.54
C SER A 33 29.70 32.17 -8.29
N GLU A 34 30.68 32.57 -7.47
CA GLU A 34 31.81 31.71 -7.10
C GLU A 34 31.45 30.66 -6.02
N ASP A 35 30.42 30.94 -5.23
CA ASP A 35 29.94 30.12 -4.12
C ASP A 35 28.81 29.15 -4.49
N PHE A 36 28.50 29.01 -5.78
CA PHE A 36 27.44 28.12 -6.24
C PHE A 36 27.70 26.66 -5.86
N THR A 37 26.60 25.90 -5.72
CA THR A 37 26.62 24.45 -5.45
C THR A 37 26.02 23.69 -6.62
N ILE A 38 26.49 22.45 -6.83
CA ILE A 38 25.92 21.54 -7.83
C ILE A 38 25.22 20.43 -7.06
N THR A 39 23.90 20.32 -7.25
CA THR A 39 23.10 19.22 -6.71
C THR A 39 22.69 18.31 -7.87
N ILE A 40 23.07 17.04 -7.80
CA ILE A 40 22.59 16.03 -8.75
C ILE A 40 21.28 15.50 -8.18
N LYS A 41 20.21 15.61 -8.96
CA LYS A 41 18.91 15.03 -8.65
C LYS A 41 18.62 13.88 -9.60
N VAL A 42 18.19 12.75 -9.07
CA VAL A 42 17.71 11.58 -9.82
C VAL A 42 16.18 11.48 -9.70
N VAL A 43 15.56 10.64 -10.51
CA VAL A 43 14.08 10.47 -10.51
C VAL A 43 13.54 10.14 -9.12
N ASP A 44 14.26 9.34 -8.34
CA ASP A 44 13.89 9.00 -6.96
C ASP A 44 13.77 10.21 -6.03
N ASP A 45 14.54 11.28 -6.28
CA ASP A 45 14.49 12.52 -5.48
C ASP A 45 13.21 13.33 -5.70
N PHE A 46 12.45 13.02 -6.76
CA PHE A 46 11.22 13.72 -7.14
C PHE A 46 9.95 12.89 -6.93
N LYS A 47 10.05 11.77 -6.20
CA LYS A 47 8.90 10.86 -6.00
C LYS A 47 7.68 11.57 -5.43
N LEU A 48 7.87 12.50 -4.49
CA LEU A 48 6.77 13.22 -3.85
C LEU A 48 6.11 14.21 -4.81
N GLU A 49 6.89 14.96 -5.57
CA GLU A 49 6.43 15.92 -6.57
C GLU A 49 5.71 15.22 -7.72
N LEU A 50 6.28 14.13 -8.24
CA LEU A 50 5.65 13.31 -9.27
C LEU A 50 4.33 12.72 -8.76
N SER A 51 4.31 12.18 -7.53
CA SER A 51 3.08 11.66 -6.94
C SER A 51 2.01 12.74 -6.79
N ARG A 52 2.39 13.98 -6.43
CA ARG A 52 1.46 15.11 -6.34
C ARG A 52 0.91 15.53 -7.69
N ILE A 53 1.76 15.58 -8.74
CA ILE A 53 1.33 15.89 -10.10
C ILE A 53 0.34 14.82 -10.59
N ILE A 54 0.68 13.54 -10.44
CA ILE A 54 -0.18 12.41 -10.84
C ILE A 54 -1.53 12.44 -10.13
N ARG A 55 -1.60 12.80 -8.85
CA ARG A 55 -2.87 12.91 -8.13
C ARG A 55 -3.75 14.08 -8.60
N ASN A 56 -3.13 15.13 -9.13
CA ASN A 56 -3.84 16.34 -9.58
C ASN A 56 -4.16 16.31 -11.08
N ASP A 57 -3.46 15.47 -11.85
CA ASP A 57 -3.61 15.31 -13.29
C ASP A 57 -4.29 13.96 -13.59
N TYR A 58 -5.59 14.01 -13.89
CA TYR A 58 -6.53 12.87 -13.85
C TYR A 58 -6.19 11.68 -14.77
N ASP A 59 -5.25 11.83 -15.71
CA ASP A 59 -4.94 10.78 -16.68
C ASP A 59 -3.90 9.75 -16.18
N SER A 60 -3.09 10.10 -15.18
CA SER A 60 -2.07 9.18 -14.67
C SER A 60 -2.58 8.43 -13.43
N LYS A 61 -2.56 7.10 -13.46
CA LYS A 61 -3.00 6.26 -12.34
C LYS A 61 -1.84 5.64 -11.57
N ILE A 62 -1.96 5.59 -10.24
CA ILE A 62 -0.94 4.98 -9.36
C ILE A 62 -1.25 3.49 -9.20
N ASP A 63 -0.34 2.64 -9.68
CA ASP A 63 -0.48 1.18 -9.56
C ASP A 63 0.13 0.67 -8.24
N LEU A 64 -0.71 0.08 -7.39
CA LEU A 64 -0.29 -0.54 -6.12
C LEU A 64 0.01 -2.04 -6.23
N THR A 65 -0.26 -2.67 -7.38
CA THR A 65 -0.19 -4.15 -7.56
C THR A 65 1.22 -4.73 -7.62
N VAL A 66 2.24 -3.88 -7.51
CA VAL A 66 3.64 -4.23 -7.69
C VAL A 66 4.14 -5.31 -6.70
N LEU A 67 3.48 -5.49 -5.56
CA LEU A 67 3.88 -6.46 -4.53
C LEU A 67 3.26 -7.85 -4.71
N ARG A 68 2.14 -7.99 -5.44
CA ARG A 68 1.42 -9.28 -5.58
C ARG A 68 2.12 -10.33 -6.45
N LYS A 69 3.22 -9.98 -7.11
CA LYS A 69 4.03 -10.93 -7.92
C LYS A 69 4.91 -11.85 -7.08
N LYS A 70 4.97 -11.65 -5.76
CA LYS A 70 5.84 -12.38 -4.84
C LYS A 70 5.05 -13.50 -4.18
N LYS A 71 5.55 -14.74 -4.26
CA LYS A 71 5.00 -15.85 -3.46
C LYS A 71 5.21 -15.55 -1.99
N VAL A 72 4.14 -15.59 -1.21
CA VAL A 72 4.16 -15.29 0.23
C VAL A 72 4.20 -16.59 1.01
N ASP A 73 5.14 -16.70 1.93
CA ASP A 73 5.11 -17.72 2.97
C ASP A 73 4.63 -17.09 4.27
N TRP A 74 3.43 -17.47 4.70
CA TRP A 74 2.82 -16.99 5.95
C TRP A 74 2.94 -18.00 7.09
N THR A 75 3.75 -19.06 6.96
CA THR A 75 3.98 -20.04 8.05
C THR A 75 4.57 -19.41 9.32
N ASN A 76 5.28 -18.30 9.18
CA ASN A 76 5.84 -17.53 10.30
C ASN A 76 4.87 -16.48 10.89
N CYS A 77 3.64 -16.37 10.38
CA CYS A 77 2.65 -15.46 10.96
C CYS A 77 2.23 -15.92 12.35
N ASP A 78 1.85 -14.95 13.20
CA ASP A 78 1.33 -15.22 14.54
C ASP A 78 0.10 -16.15 14.46
N ASN A 79 0.18 -17.27 15.19
CA ASN A 79 -0.88 -18.27 15.32
C ASN A 79 -2.23 -17.64 15.69
N ALA A 80 -2.26 -16.58 16.51
CA ALA A 80 -3.49 -15.90 16.86
C ALA A 80 -4.16 -15.26 15.63
N LYS A 81 -3.39 -14.63 14.74
CA LYS A 81 -3.90 -14.02 13.50
C LYS A 81 -4.41 -15.08 12.53
N VAL A 82 -3.64 -16.13 12.32
CA VAL A 82 -4.01 -17.27 11.47
C VAL A 82 -5.31 -17.91 11.95
N ASN A 83 -5.41 -18.18 13.25
CA ASN A 83 -6.61 -18.79 13.85
C ASN A 83 -7.83 -17.87 13.75
N ASN A 84 -7.64 -16.55 13.84
CA ASN A 84 -8.72 -15.58 13.66
C ASN A 84 -9.28 -15.63 12.23
N VAL A 85 -8.41 -15.63 11.22
CA VAL A 85 -8.83 -15.74 9.81
C VAL A 85 -9.57 -17.06 9.59
N LYS A 86 -8.95 -18.20 9.95
CA LYS A 86 -9.55 -19.54 9.82
C LYS A 86 -10.94 -19.63 10.41
N ARG A 87 -11.11 -19.23 11.68
CA ARG A 87 -12.39 -19.28 12.40
C ARG A 87 -13.47 -18.43 11.72
N LYS A 88 -13.10 -17.24 11.24
CA LYS A 88 -14.06 -16.30 10.66
C LYS A 88 -14.49 -16.69 9.27
N ILE A 89 -13.55 -17.10 8.42
CA ILE A 89 -13.87 -17.62 7.09
C ILE A 89 -14.75 -18.85 7.20
N LYS A 90 -14.47 -19.75 8.15
CA LYS A 90 -15.34 -20.90 8.43
C LYS A 90 -16.75 -20.48 8.81
N ALA A 91 -16.90 -19.48 9.68
CA ALA A 91 -18.21 -18.94 10.06
C ALA A 91 -18.95 -18.27 8.89
N VAL A 92 -18.24 -17.60 7.98
CA VAL A 92 -18.79 -17.03 6.74
C VAL A 92 -19.23 -18.12 5.77
N MET A 93 -18.43 -19.18 5.62
CA MET A 93 -18.69 -20.36 4.79
C MET A 93 -19.57 -21.40 5.49
N ASN A 94 -20.41 -20.96 6.43
CA ASN A 94 -21.45 -21.78 7.02
C ASN A 94 -20.96 -23.03 7.79
N GLY A 95 -19.77 -22.97 8.37
CA GLY A 95 -19.22 -24.05 9.20
C GLY A 95 -18.65 -25.23 8.41
N ILE A 96 -18.21 -25.01 7.17
CA ILE A 96 -17.58 -26.02 6.30
C ILE A 96 -16.39 -26.75 6.96
N ASP A 97 -16.07 -27.95 6.46
CA ASP A 97 -14.97 -28.77 6.99
C ASP A 97 -13.60 -28.08 6.83
N ASP A 98 -12.68 -28.32 7.77
CA ASP A 98 -11.36 -27.67 7.74
C ASP A 98 -10.44 -28.23 6.64
N ASN A 99 -10.76 -29.40 6.08
CA ASN A 99 -10.04 -30.03 4.98
C ASN A 99 -10.68 -29.75 3.61
N ASP A 100 -11.77 -28.97 3.57
CA ASP A 100 -12.40 -28.57 2.33
C ASP A 100 -11.44 -27.70 1.50
N GLU A 101 -11.29 -28.02 0.22
CA GLU A 101 -10.31 -27.37 -0.66
C GLU A 101 -10.64 -25.88 -0.85
N ASP A 102 -11.92 -25.54 -1.05
CA ASP A 102 -12.35 -24.15 -1.23
C ASP A 102 -12.12 -23.34 0.07
N TYR A 103 -12.36 -23.96 1.23
CA TYR A 103 -12.04 -23.33 2.51
C TYR A 103 -10.55 -23.02 2.66
N ILE A 104 -9.69 -23.99 2.35
CA ILE A 104 -8.24 -23.85 2.42
C ILE A 104 -7.78 -22.73 1.48
N ASP A 105 -8.27 -22.71 0.24
CA ASP A 105 -7.89 -21.72 -0.76
C ASP A 105 -8.31 -20.30 -0.38
N ILE A 106 -9.51 -20.12 0.17
CA ILE A 106 -9.97 -18.80 0.64
C ILE A 106 -9.16 -18.34 1.85
N VAL A 107 -8.85 -19.23 2.80
CA VAL A 107 -7.97 -18.90 3.93
C VAL A 107 -6.58 -18.49 3.44
N ASN A 108 -6.01 -19.23 2.50
CA ASN A 108 -4.70 -18.91 1.90
C ASN A 108 -4.74 -17.52 1.27
N THR A 109 -5.77 -17.23 0.47
CA THR A 109 -5.96 -15.95 -0.21
C THR A 109 -5.94 -14.78 0.79
N TYR A 110 -6.72 -14.86 1.88
CA TYR A 110 -6.75 -13.80 2.89
C TYR A 110 -5.45 -13.72 3.71
N MET A 111 -4.76 -14.84 3.96
CA MET A 111 -3.47 -14.81 4.65
C MET A 111 -2.36 -14.19 3.79
N GLU A 112 -2.35 -14.48 2.48
CA GLU A 112 -1.42 -13.86 1.53
C GLU A 112 -1.67 -12.35 1.45
N SER A 113 -2.92 -11.93 1.27
CA SER A 113 -3.31 -10.51 1.27
C SER A 113 -2.98 -9.79 2.58
N TYR A 114 -3.11 -10.46 3.73
CA TYR A 114 -2.71 -9.88 5.02
C TYR A 114 -1.22 -9.51 5.04
N VAL A 115 -0.36 -10.44 4.64
CA VAL A 115 1.11 -10.22 4.67
C VAL A 115 1.53 -9.20 3.62
N ILE A 116 0.97 -9.28 2.40
CA ILE A 116 1.23 -8.32 1.32
C ILE A 116 0.78 -6.92 1.74
N GLY A 117 -0.40 -6.81 2.37
CA GLY A 117 -0.94 -5.56 2.88
C GLY A 117 -0.01 -4.89 3.89
N ILE A 118 0.59 -5.64 4.80
CA ILE A 118 1.58 -5.10 5.74
C ILE A 118 2.79 -4.53 4.98
N GLU A 119 3.37 -5.29 4.04
CA GLU A 119 4.51 -4.85 3.23
C GLU A 119 4.17 -3.60 2.39
N LEU A 120 2.95 -3.55 1.83
CA LEU A 120 2.43 -2.39 1.10
C LEU A 120 2.35 -1.16 2.00
N MET A 121 1.73 -1.27 3.17
CA MET A 121 1.56 -0.14 4.08
C MET A 121 2.90 0.38 4.61
N GLU A 122 3.88 -0.49 4.87
CA GLU A 122 5.24 -0.06 5.23
C GLU A 122 5.93 0.71 4.10
N LYS A 123 5.78 0.26 2.86
CA LYS A 123 6.32 0.94 1.68
C LYS A 123 5.65 2.30 1.46
N LEU A 124 4.33 2.36 1.53
CA LEU A 124 3.59 3.61 1.40
C LEU A 124 3.96 4.61 2.50
N ARG A 125 4.09 4.14 3.75
CA ARG A 125 4.55 4.99 4.88
C ARG A 125 5.92 5.60 4.64
N LYS A 126 6.81 4.92 3.90
CA LYS A 126 8.16 5.41 3.59
C LYS A 126 8.20 6.31 2.35
N ASP A 127 7.53 5.90 1.29
CA ASP A 127 7.71 6.47 -0.05
C ASP A 127 6.57 7.43 -0.47
N GLN A 128 5.37 7.28 0.11
CA GLN A 128 4.17 8.06 -0.23
C GLN A 128 3.30 8.36 1.01
N VAL A 129 3.87 9.10 1.98
CA VAL A 129 3.24 9.40 3.29
C VAL A 129 1.81 9.94 3.15
N ASP A 130 1.59 10.91 2.25
CA ASP A 130 0.25 11.50 2.05
C ASP A 130 -0.81 10.44 1.67
N LEU A 131 -0.45 9.46 0.84
CA LEU A 131 -1.37 8.39 0.42
C LEU A 131 -1.59 7.39 1.57
N TYR A 132 -0.52 7.04 2.28
CA TYR A 132 -0.59 6.21 3.47
C TYR A 132 -1.55 6.80 4.53
N GLU A 133 -1.44 8.09 4.83
CA GLU A 133 -2.29 8.76 5.82
C GLU A 133 -3.76 8.79 5.38
N GLN A 134 -4.04 9.02 4.10
CA GLN A 134 -5.40 8.94 3.55
C GLN A 134 -5.98 7.54 3.69
N ILE A 135 -5.22 6.51 3.31
CA ILE A 135 -5.65 5.10 3.41
C ILE A 135 -5.94 4.72 4.86
N ILE A 136 -5.03 5.00 5.80
CA ILE A 136 -5.21 4.67 7.23
C ILE A 136 -6.38 5.45 7.85
N GLY A 137 -6.55 6.72 7.49
CA GLY A 137 -7.67 7.54 7.97
C GLY A 137 -9.02 6.96 7.55
N LEU A 138 -9.12 6.55 6.28
CA LEU A 138 -10.32 5.90 5.75
C LEU A 138 -10.53 4.52 6.38
N GLU A 139 -9.47 3.70 6.46
CA GLU A 139 -9.51 2.37 7.07
C GLU A 139 -10.09 2.43 8.48
N THR A 140 -9.54 3.31 9.32
CA THR A 140 -9.90 3.42 10.73
C THR A 140 -11.38 3.78 10.89
N THR A 141 -11.87 4.68 10.05
CA THR A 141 -13.28 5.11 10.05
C THR A 141 -14.20 3.94 9.65
N TYR A 142 -13.84 3.23 8.59
CA TYR A 142 -14.68 2.16 8.06
C TYR A 142 -14.63 0.89 8.92
N LYS A 143 -13.46 0.55 9.45
CA LYS A 143 -13.22 -0.56 10.40
C LYS A 143 -14.17 -0.51 11.59
N ARG A 144 -14.38 0.68 12.17
CA ARG A 144 -15.33 0.86 13.29
C ARG A 144 -16.77 0.55 12.89
N ARG A 145 -17.19 0.94 11.68
CA ARG A 145 -18.54 0.65 11.16
C ARG A 145 -18.73 -0.86 10.95
N VAL A 146 -17.73 -1.52 10.36
CA VAL A 146 -17.73 -2.99 10.15
C VAL A 146 -17.77 -3.73 11.48
N GLU A 147 -17.00 -3.29 12.46
CA GLU A 147 -16.98 -3.89 13.80
C GLU A 147 -18.38 -3.87 14.44
N ILE A 148 -19.08 -2.73 14.37
CA ILE A 148 -20.45 -2.61 14.87
C ILE A 148 -21.37 -3.55 14.08
N LYS A 149 -21.40 -3.45 12.74
CA LYS A 149 -22.31 -4.22 11.85
C LYS A 149 -22.18 -5.73 12.10
N THR A 150 -20.95 -6.22 12.25
CA THR A 150 -20.67 -7.65 12.42
C THR A 150 -20.91 -8.15 13.85
N LYS A 151 -20.57 -7.36 14.88
CA LYS A 151 -20.82 -7.77 16.29
C LYS A 151 -22.30 -7.78 16.66
N THR A 152 -23.09 -6.87 16.09
CA THR A 152 -24.53 -6.81 16.33
C THR A 152 -25.33 -7.88 15.60
N ASN A 153 -24.70 -8.60 14.64
CA ASN A 153 -25.35 -9.73 14.00
C ASN A 153 -25.51 -10.89 15.00
N THR A 154 -26.75 -11.33 15.18
CA THR A 154 -27.14 -12.46 16.03
C THR A 154 -27.52 -13.71 15.23
N ASP A 155 -27.64 -13.59 13.90
CA ASP A 155 -28.05 -14.68 13.01
C ASP A 155 -26.88 -15.15 12.15
N SER A 156 -26.38 -16.36 12.40
CA SER A 156 -25.27 -16.93 11.63
C SER A 156 -25.65 -17.27 10.18
N SER A 157 -26.94 -17.42 9.86
CA SER A 157 -27.40 -17.76 8.51
C SER A 157 -27.15 -16.65 7.48
N ILE A 158 -27.00 -15.40 7.94
CA ILE A 158 -26.74 -14.25 7.08
C ILE A 158 -25.26 -13.84 7.02
N ASN A 159 -24.35 -14.60 7.63
CA ASN A 159 -22.93 -14.24 7.67
C ASN A 159 -22.33 -14.03 6.28
N GLN A 160 -22.60 -14.93 5.34
CA GLN A 160 -22.09 -14.82 3.97
C GLN A 160 -22.59 -13.54 3.29
N LYS A 161 -23.90 -13.29 3.35
CA LYS A 161 -24.52 -12.08 2.80
C LYS A 161 -23.91 -10.82 3.42
N LEU A 162 -23.79 -10.79 4.74
CA LEU A 162 -23.21 -9.67 5.47
C LEU A 162 -21.75 -9.42 5.05
N PHE A 163 -20.96 -10.48 4.88
CA PHE A 163 -19.57 -10.37 4.43
C PHE A 163 -19.48 -9.81 3.01
N THR A 164 -20.26 -10.34 2.06
CA THR A 164 -20.30 -9.83 0.67
C THR A 164 -20.73 -8.36 0.63
N GLU A 165 -21.76 -7.97 1.39
CA GLU A 165 -22.16 -6.56 1.48
C GLU A 165 -21.03 -5.66 1.98
N ILE A 166 -20.25 -6.11 2.97
CA ILE A 166 -19.10 -5.33 3.46
C ILE A 166 -18.03 -5.18 2.38
N LEU A 167 -17.76 -6.24 1.60
CA LEU A 167 -16.81 -6.18 0.49
C LEU A 167 -17.26 -5.16 -0.57
N ASP A 168 -18.52 -5.23 -0.96
CA ASP A 168 -19.08 -4.36 -2.01
C ASP A 168 -19.19 -2.90 -1.53
N GLU A 169 -19.70 -2.67 -0.33
CA GLU A 169 -19.77 -1.32 0.24
C GLU A 169 -18.35 -0.71 0.36
N PHE A 170 -17.36 -1.50 0.79
CA PHE A 170 -16.00 -0.98 0.96
C PHE A 170 -15.28 -0.75 -0.38
N GLN A 171 -15.46 -1.62 -1.36
CA GLN A 171 -15.00 -1.39 -2.74
C GLN A 171 -15.48 -0.03 -3.26
N ASN A 172 -16.80 0.23 -3.17
CA ASN A 172 -17.39 1.48 -3.63
C ASN A 172 -16.82 2.72 -2.91
N VAL A 173 -16.55 2.60 -1.61
CA VAL A 173 -15.92 3.67 -0.83
C VAL A 173 -14.50 3.93 -1.31
N LEU A 174 -13.69 2.89 -1.53
CA LEU A 174 -12.33 3.03 -2.03
C LEU A 174 -12.29 3.65 -3.44
N GLU A 175 -13.16 3.20 -4.35
CA GLU A 175 -13.24 3.76 -5.71
C GLU A 175 -13.58 5.26 -5.71
N LYS A 176 -14.43 5.69 -4.77
CA LYS A 176 -14.82 7.09 -4.63
C LYS A 176 -13.73 7.95 -4.02
N GLU A 177 -13.07 7.47 -2.96
CA GLU A 177 -12.04 8.23 -2.23
C GLU A 177 -10.69 8.24 -2.97
N PHE A 178 -10.43 7.22 -3.80
CA PHE A 178 -9.18 7.07 -4.54
C PHE A 178 -9.39 6.92 -6.06
N PRO A 179 -9.96 7.95 -6.74
CA PRO A 179 -10.27 7.89 -8.17
C PRO A 179 -9.02 7.76 -9.06
N TYR A 180 -7.85 8.07 -8.53
CA TYR A 180 -6.55 7.98 -9.19
C TYR A 180 -5.89 6.59 -9.09
N LEU A 181 -6.52 5.64 -8.40
CA LEU A 181 -6.08 4.24 -8.38
C LEU A 181 -6.79 3.44 -9.49
N PRO A 182 -6.08 2.55 -10.20
CA PRO A 182 -6.73 1.57 -11.08
C PRO A 182 -7.65 0.64 -10.28
N SER A 183 -8.71 0.14 -10.93
CA SER A 183 -9.65 -0.81 -10.31
C SER A 183 -8.95 -2.06 -9.74
N ALA A 184 -7.90 -2.56 -10.41
CA ALA A 184 -7.08 -3.65 -9.90
C ALA A 184 -6.42 -3.29 -8.56
N SER A 185 -5.78 -2.12 -8.47
CA SER A 185 -5.17 -1.64 -7.22
C SER A 185 -6.19 -1.43 -6.11
N ILE A 186 -7.41 -0.97 -6.44
CA ILE A 186 -8.51 -0.87 -5.47
C ILE A 186 -8.92 -2.24 -4.95
N GLY A 187 -9.13 -3.21 -5.85
CA GLY A 187 -9.51 -4.56 -5.48
C GLY A 187 -8.49 -5.21 -4.56
N GLU A 188 -7.21 -5.06 -4.88
CA GLU A 188 -6.13 -5.57 -4.05
C GLU A 188 -6.04 -4.87 -2.69
N LEU A 189 -6.10 -3.53 -2.67
CA LEU A 189 -6.07 -2.75 -1.43
C LEU A 189 -7.25 -3.11 -0.52
N LYS A 190 -8.44 -3.33 -1.09
CA LYS A 190 -9.62 -3.82 -0.36
C LYS A 190 -9.32 -5.15 0.30
N ASP A 191 -8.83 -6.12 -0.46
CA ASP A 191 -8.56 -7.47 0.05
C ASP A 191 -7.51 -7.42 1.17
N ASP A 192 -6.46 -6.61 1.02
CA ASP A 192 -5.40 -6.43 2.01
C ASP A 192 -5.97 -5.87 3.35
N MET A 193 -6.83 -4.86 3.27
CA MET A 193 -7.47 -4.24 4.45
C MET A 193 -8.50 -5.18 5.10
N ILE A 194 -9.32 -5.87 4.31
CA ILE A 194 -10.29 -6.86 4.83
C ILE A 194 -9.54 -7.99 5.54
N SER A 195 -8.45 -8.46 4.96
CA SER A 195 -7.57 -9.47 5.56
C SER A 195 -7.04 -9.02 6.91
N SER A 196 -6.59 -7.76 7.02
CA SER A 196 -6.22 -7.14 8.30
C SER A 196 -7.38 -7.16 9.30
N TRP A 197 -8.61 -6.84 8.90
CA TRP A 197 -9.75 -6.86 9.82
C TRP A 197 -10.13 -8.27 10.30
N LEU A 198 -9.94 -9.27 9.44
CA LEU A 198 -10.10 -10.68 9.78
C LEU A 198 -8.99 -11.14 10.74
N ALA A 199 -7.73 -10.79 10.50
CA ALA A 199 -6.61 -11.16 11.37
C ALA A 199 -6.65 -10.45 12.74
N ASP A 200 -6.93 -9.14 12.75
CA ASP A 200 -6.84 -8.26 13.91
C ASP A 200 -8.12 -8.20 14.77
N CYS A 201 -9.13 -9.02 14.47
CA CYS A 201 -10.35 -9.11 15.27
C CYS A 201 -11.30 -7.92 15.27
N SER A 202 -11.16 -7.03 14.30
CA SER A 202 -12.11 -5.96 14.00
C SER A 202 -13.43 -6.48 13.44
N MET A 203 -13.41 -7.60 12.71
CA MET A 203 -14.60 -8.24 12.13
C MET A 203 -14.95 -9.52 12.88
N GLN A 204 -16.22 -9.75 13.22
CA GLN A 204 -16.66 -10.96 13.94
C GLN A 204 -17.90 -11.61 13.33
N PHE A 205 -17.82 -12.90 13.03
CA PHE A 205 -18.95 -13.69 12.54
C PHE A 205 -19.37 -14.74 13.55
N ARG A 206 -20.67 -14.99 13.65
CA ARG A 206 -21.23 -16.00 14.55
C ARG A 206 -20.97 -17.38 13.97
N SER A 207 -20.27 -18.23 14.71
CA SER A 207 -20.21 -19.66 14.34
C SER A 207 -21.61 -20.27 14.46
N ARG A 208 -21.85 -21.31 13.67
CA ARG A 208 -22.95 -22.24 13.94
C ARG A 208 -22.60 -23.11 15.14
#